data_AF-A0A6J5WVX5-F1
#
_entry.id   AF-A0A6J5WVX5-F1
#
_cell.length_a   1.000
_cell.length_b   1.000
_cell.length_c   1.000
_cell.angle_alpha   90.00
_cell.angle_beta   90.00
_cell.angle_gamma   90.00
#
_symmetry.space_group_name_H-M   'P 1'
#
loop_
_entity.id
_entity.type
_entity.pdbx_description
1 polymer ?
#
loop_
_entity_poly.entity_id
_entity_poly.type
_entity_poly.pdbx_seq_one_letter_code
_entity_poly.pdbx_strand_id
1 'polypeptide(L)'
;MGGRSSKEGSYRQNSSSRSTSSSWSYPQVQSPYVQSPYAQESQSYPPPQQAYPAPSQPYHPPSQDYGGARATRPTLERKYSIISDSYKSLEEVTEALARAGLESSNLIVGIDFTKSNEWTGSKSFNRKSLHHIGNGQNPYEHAISIIGKTLAVFDEDNLIPCFGFGDASTHDQDVFSFYYDRYCNGFEEVLTRYREIVPHLRLAGPTSFAPVIEQAMTIVEESGGQYHVLLIIADGQVTRSVDTDRGKLSPQEQKTVDAIVAASKFPLSIVLVGVGDGPWDMMKEFDDNIPARAFDNFQFVNFTEIMSKNMPPSRKETEFALAALMEIPSQYKATIELNILGGRIGASPQRVPLPPPSVLPASSFSSSKPSRSTSYSSPSFNSSKPSQSTSFEPSVPPYYGDSTSVGTAPPAPSSTYDNQVCPICLTNPKDMAFGCGHQTCCECGQDLQSCPICRSAIQTRIKLY
;
A
#
# COMPACT_ATOMS: atom_id res chain seq x y z
N MET A 1 -13.95 -64.09 36.25
CA MET A 1 -12.47 -64.09 36.29
C MET A 1 -12.06 -62.62 36.29
N GLY A 2 -11.36 -62.00 37.25
CA GLY A 2 -10.38 -62.50 38.24
C GLY A 2 -8.96 -62.36 37.67
N GLY A 3 -7.98 -61.66 38.27
CA GLY A 3 -7.91 -60.79 39.47
C GLY A 3 -7.00 -59.56 39.20
N ARG A 4 -6.95 -58.48 40.01
CA ARG A 4 -6.24 -58.31 41.32
C ARG A 4 -4.77 -58.82 41.26
N SER A 5 -3.73 -58.01 41.48
CA SER A 5 -3.43 -57.18 42.69
C SER A 5 -2.57 -55.94 42.35
N SER A 6 -2.74 -54.75 42.95
CA SER A 6 -2.50 -54.29 44.35
C SER A 6 -1.03 -53.88 44.62
N LYS A 7 -0.75 -52.58 44.87
CA LYS A 7 -0.46 -51.95 46.19
C LYS A 7 1.03 -52.05 46.61
N GLU A 8 1.63 -51.22 47.46
CA GLU A 8 1.20 -50.10 48.35
C GLU A 8 2.40 -49.11 48.45
N GLY A 9 2.28 -47.80 48.71
CA GLY A 9 1.87 -47.14 49.97
C GLY A 9 3.03 -46.22 50.46
N SER A 10 2.86 -45.19 51.30
CA SER A 10 1.66 -44.60 51.92
C SER A 10 1.99 -43.37 52.80
N TYR A 11 1.03 -42.44 52.98
CA TYR A 11 0.88 -41.48 54.13
C TYR A 11 1.92 -40.33 54.26
N ARG A 12 1.69 -39.13 54.85
CA ARG A 12 0.59 -38.35 55.52
C ARG A 12 1.10 -36.89 55.75
N GLN A 13 0.37 -35.79 56.05
CA GLN A 13 -1.06 -35.39 56.11
C GLN A 13 -1.17 -33.81 56.10
N ASN A 14 -2.40 -33.25 56.20
CA ASN A 14 -2.88 -31.95 56.74
C ASN A 14 -1.90 -30.87 57.33
N SER A 15 -2.20 -29.54 57.36
CA SER A 15 -3.41 -28.77 56.97
C SER A 15 -3.20 -27.22 57.01
N SER A 16 -4.11 -26.49 56.32
CA SER A 16 -4.67 -25.16 56.67
C SER A 16 -3.82 -23.87 56.77
N SER A 17 -4.11 -22.97 55.81
CA SER A 17 -4.56 -21.56 56.01
C SER A 17 -3.60 -20.36 55.89
N ARG A 18 -4.18 -19.31 55.25
CA ARG A 18 -3.87 -17.87 55.21
C ARG A 18 -2.68 -17.34 54.38
N SER A 19 -3.09 -16.48 53.44
CA SER A 19 -2.47 -15.29 52.84
C SER A 19 -1.14 -14.79 53.42
N THR A 20 -0.26 -14.27 52.55
CA THR A 20 0.03 -12.81 52.37
C THR A 20 0.87 -12.61 51.09
N SER A 21 0.75 -11.44 50.46
CA SER A 21 1.55 -10.99 49.32
C SER A 21 3.00 -10.63 49.69
N SER A 22 3.93 -10.74 48.74
CA SER A 22 5.24 -10.07 48.84
C SER A 22 5.74 -9.59 47.48
N SER A 23 5.97 -8.28 47.41
CA SER A 23 6.67 -7.56 46.35
C SER A 23 8.18 -7.74 46.49
N TRP A 24 8.92 -7.52 45.39
CA TRP A 24 10.39 -7.55 45.38
C TRP A 24 10.98 -6.23 44.91
N SER A 25 12.15 -5.90 45.45
CA SER A 25 12.70 -4.54 45.57
C SER A 25 13.78 -4.20 44.55
N TYR A 26 13.96 -2.91 44.27
CA TYR A 26 15.14 -2.35 43.60
C TYR A 26 16.29 -2.05 44.60
N PRO A 27 17.57 -2.13 44.18
CA PRO A 27 18.72 -1.80 45.02
C PRO A 27 19.16 -0.31 44.94
N GLN A 28 19.72 0.21 46.03
CA GLN A 28 20.38 1.53 46.13
C GLN A 28 21.91 1.44 45.95
N VAL A 29 22.53 2.55 45.53
CA VAL A 29 23.94 2.90 45.78
C VAL A 29 24.04 4.37 46.21
N GLN A 30 24.97 4.70 47.11
CA GLN A 30 25.10 5.98 47.82
C GLN A 30 26.18 6.92 47.25
N SER A 31 26.07 8.24 47.51
CA SER A 31 27.22 9.13 47.74
C SER A 31 26.82 10.41 48.52
N PRO A 32 27.77 11.15 49.14
CA PRO A 32 27.51 11.89 50.39
C PRO A 32 27.46 13.44 50.28
N TYR A 33 27.02 14.07 51.38
CA TYR A 33 26.90 15.51 51.61
C TYR A 33 28.22 16.21 52.00
N VAL A 34 28.29 17.53 51.73
CA VAL A 34 29.08 18.52 52.49
C VAL A 34 28.23 19.78 52.71
N GLN A 35 28.37 20.44 53.86
CA GLN A 35 27.58 21.59 54.35
C GLN A 35 28.45 22.85 54.53
N SER A 36 27.86 24.06 54.42
CA SER A 36 28.36 25.31 55.06
C SER A 36 27.29 26.45 55.05
N PRO A 37 27.42 27.53 55.87
CA PRO A 37 26.26 28.07 56.60
C PRO A 37 25.91 29.58 56.42
N TYR A 38 24.89 29.99 57.20
CA TYR A 38 24.18 31.28 57.36
C TYR A 38 24.98 32.61 57.43
N ALA A 39 24.31 33.72 57.01
CA ALA A 39 24.39 35.06 57.62
C ALA A 39 23.12 35.92 57.31
N GLN A 40 22.92 37.07 57.99
CA GLN A 40 21.64 37.80 58.21
C GLN A 40 21.29 39.00 57.30
N GLU A 41 19.98 39.26 57.22
CA GLU A 41 19.20 40.54 57.23
C GLU A 41 19.70 41.85 56.57
N SER A 42 18.78 42.52 55.87
CA SER A 42 18.37 43.92 56.16
C SER A 42 17.08 44.34 55.43
N GLN A 43 16.26 45.16 56.08
CA GLN A 43 15.03 45.77 55.52
C GLN A 43 15.32 47.14 54.87
N SER A 44 14.53 47.56 53.88
CA SER A 44 14.43 48.98 53.45
C SER A 44 13.10 49.26 52.73
N TYR A 45 12.46 50.39 53.08
CA TYR A 45 11.19 50.88 52.50
C TYR A 45 11.41 51.67 51.19
N PRO A 46 10.37 51.88 50.35
CA PRO A 46 10.49 52.56 49.05
C PRO A 46 10.22 54.09 49.11
N PRO A 47 10.81 54.89 48.20
CA PRO A 47 10.44 56.30 47.95
C PRO A 47 9.40 56.45 46.78
N PRO A 48 8.77 57.64 46.61
CA PRO A 48 7.44 57.74 46.02
C PRO A 48 7.36 58.13 44.53
N GLN A 49 6.13 58.07 44.01
CA GLN A 49 5.71 58.38 42.64
C GLN A 49 6.02 59.81 42.16
N GLN A 50 6.28 59.96 40.86
CA GLN A 50 5.99 61.19 40.10
C GLN A 50 5.24 60.83 38.82
N ALA A 51 4.24 61.63 38.46
CA ALA A 51 3.30 61.36 37.38
C ALA A 51 3.47 62.37 36.23
N TYR A 52 3.47 61.89 34.98
CA TYR A 52 3.34 62.71 33.77
C TYR A 52 2.47 61.99 32.71
N PRO A 53 1.82 62.73 31.78
CA PRO A 53 0.51 62.35 31.27
C PRO A 53 0.49 61.57 29.94
N ALA A 54 -0.65 60.94 29.66
CA ALA A 54 -0.92 60.16 28.45
C ALA A 54 -1.24 61.03 27.21
N PRO A 55 -0.83 60.59 25.99
CA PRO A 55 -1.37 61.11 24.74
C PRO A 55 -2.72 60.49 24.37
N SER A 56 -3.58 61.28 23.74
CA SER A 56 -4.96 60.96 23.35
C SER A 56 -5.10 59.96 22.20
N GLN A 57 -6.06 59.03 22.32
CA GLN A 57 -6.56 58.17 21.25
C GLN A 57 -7.34 58.97 20.18
N PRO A 58 -7.17 58.70 18.86
CA PRO A 58 -8.10 59.13 17.83
C PRO A 58 -9.41 58.32 17.87
N TYR A 59 -10.54 59.02 17.76
CA TYR A 59 -11.87 58.42 17.76
C TYR A 59 -12.21 57.85 16.38
N HIS A 60 -12.46 56.54 16.28
CA HIS A 60 -13.02 55.89 15.09
C HIS A 60 -14.47 55.43 15.36
N PRO A 61 -15.40 55.62 14.39
CA PRO A 61 -16.81 55.32 14.60
C PRO A 61 -17.07 53.80 14.62
N PRO A 62 -18.16 53.33 15.27
CA PRO A 62 -18.49 51.91 15.31
C PRO A 62 -18.91 51.42 13.92
N SER A 63 -18.11 50.55 13.33
CA SER A 63 -18.51 49.76 12.16
C SER A 63 -19.63 48.81 12.56
N GLN A 64 -20.75 48.85 11.83
CA GLN A 64 -21.94 48.06 12.11
C GLN A 64 -21.66 46.56 11.99
N ASP A 65 -22.26 45.82 12.93
CA ASP A 65 -22.25 44.36 12.96
C ASP A 65 -23.02 43.79 11.75
N TYR A 66 -22.33 43.03 10.91
CA TYR A 66 -22.93 42.10 9.97
C TYR A 66 -22.45 40.69 10.33
N GLY A 67 -23.22 40.02 11.19
CA GLY A 67 -22.96 38.66 11.61
C GLY A 67 -22.87 37.70 10.42
N GLY A 68 -21.65 37.22 10.16
CA GLY A 68 -21.36 36.14 9.24
C GLY A 68 -20.30 35.25 9.86
N ALA A 69 -20.69 34.06 10.33
CA ALA A 69 -19.84 33.14 11.08
C ALA A 69 -18.77 32.49 10.17
N ARG A 70 -17.76 33.27 9.78
CA ARG A 70 -16.56 32.76 9.13
C ARG A 70 -15.61 32.26 10.20
N ALA A 71 -15.75 30.98 10.57
CA ALA A 71 -14.73 30.30 11.37
C ALA A 71 -13.37 30.56 10.72
N THR A 72 -12.42 31.09 11.50
CA THR A 72 -11.07 31.36 11.01
C THR A 72 -10.46 30.03 10.56
N ARG A 73 -10.03 29.92 9.30
CA ARG A 73 -9.45 28.68 8.70
C ARG A 73 -8.60 27.81 9.66
N PRO A 74 -7.63 28.34 10.42
CA PRO A 74 -6.85 27.55 11.38
C PRO A 74 -7.67 26.84 12.48
N THR A 75 -8.89 27.29 12.78
CA THR A 75 -9.81 26.64 13.72
C THR A 75 -10.51 25.42 13.08
N LEU A 76 -10.77 25.46 11.76
CA LEU A 76 -11.35 24.34 11.01
C LEU A 76 -10.31 23.27 10.71
N GLU A 77 -9.11 23.68 10.26
CA GLU A 77 -7.95 22.79 10.08
C GLU A 77 -7.65 22.01 11.37
N ARG A 78 -7.75 22.67 12.53
CA ARG A 78 -7.56 22.03 13.85
C ARG A 78 -8.74 21.14 14.28
N LYS A 79 -9.97 21.41 13.80
CA LYS A 79 -11.16 20.58 14.09
C LYS A 79 -11.10 19.24 13.37
N TYR A 80 -10.51 19.22 12.18
CA TYR A 80 -10.41 18.03 11.32
C TYR A 80 -8.97 17.53 11.16
N SER A 81 -8.08 17.77 12.13
CA SER A 81 -6.69 17.32 12.03
C SER A 81 -6.52 15.81 12.25
N ILE A 82 -7.39 15.24 13.11
CA ILE A 82 -7.51 13.81 13.43
C ILE A 82 -9.01 13.53 13.59
N ILE A 83 -9.54 12.51 12.96
CA ILE A 83 -10.93 12.06 13.12
C ILE A 83 -10.97 10.79 13.98
N SER A 84 -11.80 10.76 15.02
CA SER A 84 -11.86 9.62 15.96
C SER A 84 -12.95 8.61 15.62
N ASP A 85 -12.66 7.32 15.81
CA ASP A 85 -13.61 6.21 15.81
C ASP A 85 -14.86 6.49 16.65
N SER A 86 -15.96 6.88 15.98
CA SER A 86 -17.17 7.39 16.64
C SER A 86 -18.39 6.47 16.51
N TYR A 87 -18.35 5.48 15.62
CA TYR A 87 -19.49 4.65 15.24
C TYR A 87 -19.34 3.19 15.68
N LYS A 88 -20.46 2.55 16.00
CA LYS A 88 -20.52 1.17 16.53
C LYS A 88 -21.25 0.21 15.61
N SER A 89 -21.93 0.70 14.59
CA SER A 89 -22.60 -0.13 13.59
C SER A 89 -22.67 0.57 12.23
N LEU A 90 -22.92 -0.21 11.17
CA LEU A 90 -23.04 0.28 9.81
C LEU A 90 -24.26 1.21 9.65
N GLU A 91 -25.32 0.98 10.43
CA GLU A 91 -26.51 1.83 10.49
C GLU A 91 -26.18 3.21 11.07
N GLU A 92 -25.40 3.30 12.15
CA GLU A 92 -24.97 4.59 12.72
C GLU A 92 -24.14 5.41 11.71
N VAL A 93 -23.27 4.75 10.93
CA VAL A 93 -22.52 5.41 9.85
C VAL A 93 -23.44 5.83 8.71
N THR A 94 -24.32 4.95 8.24
CA THR A 94 -25.28 5.25 7.16
C THR A 94 -26.17 6.44 7.51
N GLU A 95 -26.70 6.49 8.75
CA GLU A 95 -27.42 7.65 9.26
C GLU A 95 -26.53 8.89 9.37
N ALA A 96 -25.23 8.75 9.69
CA ALA A 96 -24.31 9.88 9.77
C ALA A 96 -23.97 10.47 8.39
N LEU A 97 -23.83 9.62 7.35
CA LEU A 97 -23.69 10.03 5.94
C LEU A 97 -24.95 10.76 5.47
N ALA A 98 -26.14 10.17 5.70
CA ALA A 98 -27.41 10.80 5.36
C ALA A 98 -27.62 12.14 6.10
N ARG A 99 -27.31 12.21 7.40
CA ARG A 99 -27.33 13.46 8.19
C ARG A 99 -26.26 14.47 7.78
N ALA A 100 -25.20 14.04 7.08
CA ALA A 100 -24.20 14.93 6.51
C ALA A 100 -24.66 15.57 5.19
N GLY A 101 -25.70 15.01 4.55
CA GLY A 101 -26.13 15.40 3.21
C GLY A 101 -25.42 14.63 2.09
N LEU A 102 -24.74 13.52 2.39
CA LEU A 102 -24.19 12.64 1.36
C LEU A 102 -25.33 11.81 0.75
N GLU A 103 -25.94 12.34 -0.30
CA GLU A 103 -26.99 11.65 -1.07
C GLU A 103 -26.39 10.65 -2.07
N SER A 104 -25.21 10.94 -2.60
CA SER A 104 -24.43 10.09 -3.49
C SER A 104 -22.92 10.32 -3.30
N SER A 105 -22.11 9.32 -3.66
CA SER A 105 -20.66 9.38 -3.74
C SER A 105 -20.17 8.64 -4.99
N ASN A 106 -18.90 8.80 -5.34
CA ASN A 106 -18.28 8.07 -6.45
C ASN A 106 -17.07 7.27 -5.92
N LEU A 107 -16.97 5.99 -6.29
CA LEU A 107 -15.90 5.11 -5.80
C LEU A 107 -14.80 4.92 -6.85
N ILE A 108 -13.54 5.07 -6.43
CA ILE A 108 -12.36 4.78 -7.25
C ILE A 108 -11.61 3.62 -6.60
N VAL A 109 -11.13 2.65 -7.38
CA VAL A 109 -10.37 1.50 -6.87
C VAL A 109 -8.94 1.49 -7.41
N GLY A 110 -7.98 1.44 -6.51
CA GLY A 110 -6.55 1.24 -6.78
C GLY A 110 -6.09 -0.11 -6.25
N ILE A 111 -5.46 -0.92 -7.09
CA ILE A 111 -4.93 -2.23 -6.71
C ILE A 111 -3.41 -2.27 -6.89
N ASP A 112 -2.72 -2.52 -5.79
CA ASP A 112 -1.29 -2.78 -5.74
C ASP A 112 -0.98 -4.12 -6.45
N PHE A 113 -0.07 -4.09 -7.42
CA PHE A 113 0.48 -5.25 -8.12
C PHE A 113 2.01 -5.32 -8.02
N THR A 114 2.57 -4.82 -6.91
CA THR A 114 4.00 -4.94 -6.61
C THR A 114 4.39 -6.35 -6.19
N LYS A 115 5.68 -6.66 -6.29
CA LYS A 115 6.25 -7.99 -6.06
C LYS A 115 6.27 -8.41 -4.59
N SER A 116 6.07 -7.49 -3.64
CA SER A 116 5.95 -7.85 -2.21
C SER A 116 4.83 -8.86 -1.96
N ASN A 117 3.75 -8.76 -2.74
CA ASN A 117 2.63 -9.69 -2.79
C ASN A 117 3.01 -11.16 -3.06
N GLU A 118 4.24 -11.48 -3.50
CA GLU A 118 4.73 -12.87 -3.60
C GLU A 118 5.03 -13.49 -2.23
N TRP A 119 5.41 -12.69 -1.23
CA TRP A 119 5.89 -13.15 0.08
C TRP A 119 5.09 -12.63 1.29
N THR A 120 4.37 -11.51 1.18
CA THR A 120 3.50 -10.96 2.25
C THR A 120 2.26 -11.81 2.56
N GLY A 121 2.04 -12.92 1.83
CA GLY A 121 1.08 -13.98 2.19
C GLY A 121 1.67 -15.14 3.00
N SER A 122 2.89 -15.00 3.55
CA SER A 122 3.62 -16.08 4.25
C SER A 122 2.82 -16.69 5.41
N LYS A 123 2.29 -15.85 6.31
CA LYS A 123 1.55 -16.25 7.51
C LYS A 123 0.04 -16.25 7.25
N SER A 124 -0.47 -15.18 6.65
CA SER A 124 -1.90 -14.91 6.44
C SER A 124 -2.54 -15.72 5.30
N PHE A 125 -1.75 -16.12 4.30
CA PHE A 125 -2.24 -16.79 3.09
C PHE A 125 -1.44 -18.05 2.72
N ASN A 126 -0.98 -18.78 3.76
CA ASN A 126 -0.38 -20.11 3.66
C ASN A 126 0.86 -20.18 2.72
N ARG A 127 1.69 -19.13 2.68
CA ARG A 127 2.86 -18.99 1.80
C ARG A 127 2.52 -18.99 0.31
N LYS A 128 1.32 -18.53 -0.04
CA LYS A 128 0.94 -18.19 -1.41
C LYS A 128 1.10 -16.69 -1.62
N SER A 129 1.26 -16.29 -2.88
CA SER A 129 1.11 -14.88 -3.25
C SER A 129 -0.31 -14.40 -2.93
N LEU A 130 -0.44 -13.16 -2.47
CA LEU A 130 -1.73 -12.50 -2.21
C LEU A 130 -2.58 -12.34 -3.49
N HIS A 131 -1.96 -12.40 -4.67
CA HIS A 131 -2.67 -12.43 -5.97
C HIS A 131 -2.91 -13.83 -6.53
N HIS A 132 -2.63 -14.91 -5.79
CA HIS A 132 -2.79 -16.28 -6.31
C HIS A 132 -4.26 -16.54 -6.72
N ILE A 133 -4.48 -16.68 -8.03
CA ILE A 133 -5.79 -17.02 -8.59
C ILE A 133 -6.03 -18.54 -8.45
N GLY A 134 -7.15 -18.90 -7.82
CA GLY A 134 -7.55 -20.29 -7.63
C GLY A 134 -9.06 -20.46 -7.45
N ASN A 135 -9.45 -21.57 -6.81
CA ASN A 135 -10.85 -21.94 -6.56
C ASN A 135 -11.51 -21.15 -5.42
N GLY A 136 -10.72 -20.56 -4.53
CA GLY A 136 -11.18 -19.67 -3.46
C GLY A 136 -10.64 -18.26 -3.67
N GLN A 137 -11.29 -17.28 -3.06
CA GLN A 137 -10.85 -15.88 -3.08
C GLN A 137 -9.51 -15.71 -2.37
N ASN A 138 -8.59 -14.99 -3.01
CA ASN A 138 -7.43 -14.43 -2.33
C ASN A 138 -7.80 -13.13 -1.55
N PRO A 139 -6.90 -12.58 -0.71
CA PRO A 139 -7.25 -11.44 0.14
C PRO A 139 -7.75 -10.20 -0.62
N TYR A 140 -7.21 -9.92 -1.80
CA TYR A 140 -7.72 -8.83 -2.67
C TYR A 140 -9.15 -9.12 -3.13
N GLU A 141 -9.43 -10.32 -3.66
CA GLU A 141 -10.77 -10.71 -4.10
C GLU A 141 -11.81 -10.65 -2.97
N HIS A 142 -11.39 -11.02 -1.75
CA HIS A 142 -12.23 -11.00 -0.57
C HIS A 142 -12.52 -9.56 -0.12
N ALA A 143 -11.51 -8.67 -0.13
CA ALA A 143 -11.69 -7.24 0.13
C ALA A 143 -12.63 -6.59 -0.88
N ILE A 144 -12.36 -6.73 -2.20
CA ILE A 144 -13.20 -6.23 -3.30
C ILE A 144 -14.66 -6.69 -3.12
N SER A 145 -14.86 -7.97 -2.80
CA SER A 145 -16.20 -8.55 -2.64
C SER A 145 -16.97 -8.01 -1.43
N ILE A 146 -16.31 -7.70 -0.32
CA ILE A 146 -16.99 -7.14 0.86
C ILE A 146 -17.26 -5.65 0.64
N ILE A 147 -16.26 -4.90 0.16
CA ILE A 147 -16.39 -3.47 -0.17
C ILE A 147 -17.55 -3.26 -1.15
N GLY A 148 -17.65 -4.08 -2.19
CA GLY A 148 -18.74 -3.98 -3.17
C GLY A 148 -20.13 -4.16 -2.55
N LYS A 149 -20.31 -5.11 -1.62
CA LYS A 149 -21.58 -5.29 -0.91
C LYS A 149 -21.95 -4.10 0.00
N THR A 150 -20.95 -3.35 0.50
CA THR A 150 -21.14 -2.38 1.58
C THR A 150 -21.08 -0.94 1.12
N LEU A 151 -20.32 -0.63 0.06
CA LEU A 151 -20.12 0.72 -0.47
C LEU A 151 -20.89 0.99 -1.76
N ALA A 152 -21.21 -0.02 -2.58
CA ALA A 152 -21.93 0.20 -3.84
C ALA A 152 -23.35 0.76 -3.64
N VAL A 153 -23.90 0.70 -2.42
CA VAL A 153 -25.17 1.37 -2.08
C VAL A 153 -25.07 2.90 -2.00
N PHE A 154 -23.85 3.45 -1.97
CA PHE A 154 -23.56 4.89 -1.95
C PHE A 154 -22.95 5.38 -3.27
N ASP A 155 -22.74 4.50 -4.25
CA ASP A 155 -22.18 4.86 -5.56
C ASP A 155 -23.29 5.37 -6.50
N GLU A 156 -23.08 6.51 -7.17
CA GLU A 156 -24.16 7.22 -7.87
C GLU A 156 -24.63 6.51 -9.15
N ASP A 157 -23.68 6.00 -9.95
CA ASP A 157 -23.92 5.47 -11.29
C ASP A 157 -23.48 4.00 -11.49
N ASN A 158 -22.89 3.38 -10.44
CA ASN A 158 -22.30 2.05 -10.45
C ASN A 158 -21.11 1.91 -11.43
N LEU A 159 -20.48 3.02 -11.84
CA LEU A 159 -19.30 3.05 -12.69
C LEU A 159 -18.05 3.28 -11.84
N ILE A 160 -17.22 2.24 -11.70
CA ILE A 160 -16.06 2.23 -10.82
C ILE A 160 -14.76 2.38 -11.64
N PRO A 161 -14.12 3.56 -11.68
CA PRO A 161 -12.75 3.71 -12.16
C PRO A 161 -11.79 2.78 -11.42
N CYS A 162 -11.19 1.84 -12.14
CA CYS A 162 -10.33 0.80 -11.57
C CYS A 162 -8.93 0.84 -12.18
N PHE A 163 -7.92 0.92 -11.31
CA PHE A 163 -6.52 1.09 -11.68
C PHE A 163 -5.61 0.07 -11.00
N GLY A 164 -4.59 -0.38 -11.72
CA GLY A 164 -3.47 -1.14 -11.17
C GLY A 164 -2.19 -0.31 -11.14
N PHE A 165 -1.29 -0.57 -10.17
CA PHE A 165 0.01 0.10 -10.07
C PHE A 165 1.08 -0.86 -9.53
N GLY A 166 2.37 -0.55 -9.72
CA GLY A 166 3.47 -1.35 -9.19
C GLY A 166 3.84 -2.61 -9.97
N ASP A 167 3.13 -2.91 -11.06
CA ASP A 167 3.52 -3.94 -12.02
C ASP A 167 4.72 -3.46 -12.86
N ALA A 168 5.30 -4.34 -13.68
CA ALA A 168 6.47 -3.99 -14.48
C ALA A 168 6.20 -3.07 -15.69
N SER A 169 4.94 -2.69 -15.95
CA SER A 169 4.59 -1.61 -16.87
C SER A 169 4.56 -0.23 -16.17
N THR A 170 4.20 -0.18 -14.90
CA THR A 170 3.94 1.07 -14.13
C THR A 170 5.04 1.45 -13.13
N HIS A 171 5.69 0.46 -12.49
CA HIS A 171 6.62 0.67 -11.37
C HIS A 171 6.02 1.62 -10.31
N ASP A 172 6.82 2.52 -9.73
CA ASP A 172 6.38 3.57 -8.80
C ASP A 172 6.06 4.92 -9.49
N GLN A 173 5.95 4.94 -10.83
CA GLN A 173 5.73 6.17 -11.60
C GLN A 173 4.33 6.28 -12.19
N ASP A 174 3.63 5.18 -12.46
CA ASP A 174 2.36 5.21 -13.20
C ASP A 174 1.25 4.32 -12.62
N VAL A 175 0.06 4.42 -13.21
CA VAL A 175 -1.05 3.49 -13.04
C VAL A 175 -1.54 3.03 -14.41
N PHE A 176 -2.14 1.84 -14.50
CA PHE A 176 -2.86 1.37 -15.69
C PHE A 176 -4.36 1.25 -15.41
N SER A 177 -5.21 1.61 -16.37
CA SER A 177 -6.66 1.38 -16.30
C SER A 177 -7.02 -0.08 -16.54
N PHE A 178 -8.06 -0.60 -15.88
CA PHE A 178 -8.55 -1.96 -16.10
C PHE A 178 -9.13 -2.20 -17.51
N TYR A 179 -9.72 -1.16 -18.10
CA TYR A 179 -10.21 -1.12 -19.49
C TYR A 179 -9.61 0.08 -20.24
N TYR A 180 -9.69 0.07 -21.58
CA TYR A 180 -9.09 1.10 -22.42
C TYR A 180 -9.92 2.39 -22.49
N ASP A 181 -11.25 2.27 -22.43
CA ASP A 181 -12.20 3.26 -22.92
C ASP A 181 -13.44 3.43 -22.01
N ARG A 182 -13.49 2.72 -20.87
CA ARG A 182 -14.62 2.72 -19.94
C ARG A 182 -14.21 2.34 -18.51
N TYR A 183 -15.13 2.54 -17.57
CA TYR A 183 -15.02 2.05 -16.20
C TYR A 183 -15.69 0.67 -16.03
N CYS A 184 -15.46 0.04 -14.87
CA CYS A 184 -16.13 -1.20 -14.48
C CYS A 184 -17.57 -0.92 -14.06
N ASN A 185 -18.54 -1.71 -14.53
CA ASN A 185 -19.93 -1.66 -14.09
C ASN A 185 -20.10 -2.54 -12.84
N GLY A 186 -20.02 -1.93 -11.66
CA GLY A 186 -20.11 -2.59 -10.36
C GLY A 186 -18.90 -3.42 -9.97
N PHE A 187 -18.82 -3.77 -8.68
CA PHE A 187 -17.72 -4.53 -8.09
C PHE A 187 -17.63 -5.98 -8.62
N GLU A 188 -18.71 -6.51 -9.17
CA GLU A 188 -18.75 -7.77 -9.91
C GLU A 188 -17.83 -7.74 -11.15
N GLU A 189 -17.84 -6.62 -11.90
CA GLU A 189 -16.94 -6.46 -13.04
C GLU A 189 -15.51 -6.12 -12.59
N VAL A 190 -15.33 -5.38 -11.50
CA VAL A 190 -14.00 -5.17 -10.87
C VAL A 190 -13.36 -6.52 -10.53
N LEU A 191 -14.09 -7.41 -9.85
CA LEU A 191 -13.61 -8.73 -9.45
C LEU A 191 -13.34 -9.63 -10.66
N THR A 192 -14.24 -9.63 -11.65
CA THR A 192 -14.08 -10.39 -12.90
C THR A 192 -12.81 -9.94 -13.63
N ARG A 193 -12.65 -8.63 -13.82
CA ARG A 193 -11.55 -8.04 -14.56
C ARG A 193 -10.20 -8.17 -13.83
N TYR A 194 -10.20 -8.09 -12.50
CA TYR A 194 -9.03 -8.42 -11.68
C TYR A 194 -8.53 -9.85 -11.96
N ARG A 195 -9.43 -10.86 -11.97
CA ARG A 195 -9.07 -12.26 -12.26
C ARG A 195 -8.56 -12.47 -13.68
N GLU A 196 -9.00 -11.67 -14.66
CA GLU A 196 -8.49 -11.70 -16.04
C GLU A 196 -7.09 -11.08 -16.17
N ILE A 197 -6.85 -9.95 -15.50
CA ILE A 197 -5.59 -9.20 -15.63
C ILE A 197 -4.45 -9.89 -14.89
N VAL A 198 -4.66 -10.31 -13.64
CA VAL A 198 -3.60 -10.84 -12.74
C VAL A 198 -2.69 -11.89 -13.39
N PRO A 199 -3.18 -12.93 -14.11
CA PRO A 199 -2.31 -13.94 -14.72
C PRO A 199 -1.37 -13.41 -15.81
N HIS A 200 -1.60 -12.20 -16.32
CA HIS A 200 -0.82 -11.55 -17.38
C HIS A 200 0.15 -10.49 -16.84
N LEU A 201 0.10 -10.18 -15.54
CA LEU A 201 0.98 -9.22 -14.90
C LEU A 201 2.35 -9.80 -14.58
N ARG A 202 3.38 -8.95 -14.66
CA ARG A 202 4.68 -9.19 -14.03
C ARG A 202 4.80 -8.26 -12.83
N LEU A 203 4.57 -8.78 -11.63
CA LEU A 203 4.67 -8.01 -10.39
C LEU A 203 6.08 -7.40 -10.25
N ALA A 204 6.18 -6.13 -9.85
CA ALA A 204 7.45 -5.40 -9.81
C ALA A 204 7.56 -4.44 -8.61
N GLY A 205 7.83 -3.16 -8.85
CA GLY A 205 8.06 -2.13 -7.86
C GLY A 205 9.01 -1.05 -8.41
N PRO A 206 9.44 -0.05 -7.63
CA PRO A 206 9.10 0.17 -6.22
C PRO A 206 7.59 0.40 -5.94
N THR A 207 7.24 0.45 -4.66
CA THR A 207 5.86 0.66 -4.18
C THR A 207 5.69 2.11 -3.74
N SER A 208 4.76 2.83 -4.36
CA SER A 208 4.35 4.21 -4.03
C SER A 208 2.87 4.37 -4.34
N PHE A 209 2.11 5.05 -3.47
CA PHE A 209 0.68 5.32 -3.73
C PHE A 209 0.45 6.66 -4.45
N ALA A 210 1.49 7.48 -4.63
CA ALA A 210 1.37 8.76 -5.30
C ALA A 210 0.70 8.66 -6.70
N PRO A 211 1.06 7.70 -7.60
CA PRO A 211 0.43 7.62 -8.91
C PRO A 211 -1.09 7.41 -8.87
N VAL A 212 -1.61 6.61 -7.93
CA VAL A 212 -3.05 6.32 -7.84
C VAL A 212 -3.82 7.43 -7.13
N ILE A 213 -3.20 8.10 -6.15
CA ILE A 213 -3.76 9.29 -5.51
C ILE A 213 -3.82 10.46 -6.51
N GLU A 214 -2.78 10.64 -7.34
CA GLU A 214 -2.76 11.62 -8.44
C GLU A 214 -3.84 11.33 -9.50
N GLN A 215 -4.11 10.05 -9.80
CA GLN A 215 -5.18 9.67 -10.72
C GLN A 215 -6.55 10.01 -10.13
N ALA A 216 -6.77 9.75 -8.83
CA ALA A 216 -8.01 10.12 -8.15
C ALA A 216 -8.21 11.64 -8.09
N MET A 217 -7.18 12.43 -7.78
CA MET A 217 -7.24 13.90 -7.88
C MET A 217 -7.60 14.38 -9.30
N THR A 218 -7.17 13.64 -10.34
CA THR A 218 -7.52 13.97 -11.73
C THR A 218 -9.01 13.72 -12.00
N ILE A 219 -9.55 12.58 -11.60
CA ILE A 219 -10.98 12.22 -11.75
C ILE A 219 -11.89 13.20 -10.97
N VAL A 220 -11.48 13.60 -9.76
CA VAL A 220 -12.21 14.59 -8.95
C VAL A 220 -12.26 15.96 -9.63
N GLU A 221 -11.19 16.40 -10.28
CA GLU A 221 -11.19 17.65 -11.05
C GLU A 221 -12.05 17.55 -12.32
N GLU A 222 -11.97 16.42 -13.03
CA GLU A 222 -12.73 16.15 -14.26
C GLU A 222 -14.24 16.15 -14.02
N SER A 223 -14.69 15.46 -12.96
CA SER A 223 -16.09 15.45 -12.49
C SER A 223 -16.61 16.82 -12.00
N GLY A 224 -15.74 17.83 -11.90
CA GLY A 224 -16.11 19.18 -11.47
C GLY A 224 -16.07 19.38 -9.94
N GLY A 225 -15.34 18.53 -9.21
CA GLY A 225 -15.26 18.57 -7.76
C GLY A 225 -16.38 17.79 -7.06
N GLN A 226 -16.91 16.73 -7.67
CA GLN A 226 -17.78 15.79 -6.97
C GLN A 226 -17.00 15.02 -5.90
N TYR A 227 -17.68 14.62 -4.82
CA TYR A 227 -17.06 13.84 -3.75
C TYR A 227 -16.72 12.42 -4.21
N HIS A 228 -15.50 11.99 -3.94
CA HIS A 228 -15.01 10.66 -4.26
C HIS A 228 -14.36 9.97 -3.06
N VAL A 229 -14.45 8.65 -3.01
CA VAL A 229 -13.67 7.79 -2.10
C VAL A 229 -12.73 6.91 -2.91
N LEU A 230 -11.42 7.10 -2.74
CA LEU A 230 -10.38 6.24 -3.30
C LEU A 230 -10.11 5.07 -2.35
N LEU A 231 -10.40 3.86 -2.81
CA LEU A 231 -10.13 2.59 -2.15
C LEU A 231 -8.82 2.03 -2.67
N ILE A 232 -7.75 2.07 -1.87
CA ILE A 232 -6.47 1.45 -2.22
C ILE A 232 -6.42 0.08 -1.53
N ILE A 233 -6.23 -1.01 -2.26
CA ILE A 233 -5.99 -2.34 -1.70
C ILE A 233 -4.52 -2.68 -1.91
N ALA A 234 -3.77 -2.90 -0.83
CA ALA A 234 -2.31 -3.06 -0.87
C ALA A 234 -1.76 -3.91 0.28
N ASP A 235 -0.51 -4.36 0.16
CA ASP A 235 0.19 -5.17 1.19
C ASP A 235 1.05 -4.36 2.18
N GLY A 236 0.97 -3.03 2.08
CA GLY A 236 1.61 -2.08 2.99
C GLY A 236 3.10 -1.85 2.75
N GLN A 237 3.73 -2.53 1.78
CA GLN A 237 5.17 -2.47 1.57
C GLN A 237 5.64 -1.25 0.74
N VAL A 238 5.23 -0.03 1.13
CA VAL A 238 5.79 1.21 0.56
C VAL A 238 7.32 1.16 0.69
N THR A 239 8.02 1.35 -0.43
CA THR A 239 9.44 0.97 -0.50
C THR A 239 10.32 1.88 0.37
N ARG A 240 10.98 1.29 1.37
CA ARG A 240 12.04 1.93 2.15
C ARG A 240 13.42 1.65 1.52
N SER A 241 14.23 2.69 1.35
CA SER A 241 15.63 2.50 0.95
C SER A 241 16.46 2.03 2.14
N VAL A 242 17.45 1.18 1.90
CA VAL A 242 18.45 0.80 2.91
C VAL A 242 19.42 1.92 3.25
N ASP A 243 19.52 2.93 2.38
CA ASP A 243 20.36 4.11 2.56
C ASP A 243 19.63 5.27 3.27
N THR A 244 18.36 5.06 3.68
CA THR A 244 17.60 6.05 4.45
C THR A 244 17.99 6.00 5.93
N ASP A 245 18.50 7.11 6.47
CA ASP A 245 18.77 7.24 7.92
C ASP A 245 17.52 6.92 8.73
N ARG A 246 17.70 6.36 9.94
CA ARG A 246 16.59 6.12 10.87
C ARG A 246 15.81 7.41 11.12
N GLY A 247 14.51 7.41 10.78
CA GLY A 247 13.60 8.54 10.94
C GLY A 247 13.50 9.48 9.74
N LYS A 248 14.10 9.13 8.58
CA LYS A 248 13.84 9.80 7.29
C LYS A 248 12.96 8.92 6.40
N LEU A 249 12.08 9.57 5.64
CA LEU A 249 11.25 8.94 4.61
C LEU A 249 12.08 8.67 3.35
N SER A 250 11.80 7.55 2.68
CA SER A 250 12.30 7.24 1.34
C SER A 250 11.70 8.17 0.28
N PRO A 251 12.21 8.18 -0.97
CA PRO A 251 11.57 8.90 -2.07
C PRO A 251 10.12 8.47 -2.34
N GLN A 252 9.80 7.20 -2.16
CA GLN A 252 8.44 6.66 -2.36
C GLN A 252 7.50 7.02 -1.19
N GLU A 253 8.00 6.95 0.05
CA GLU A 253 7.27 7.39 1.22
C GLU A 253 6.97 8.89 1.16
N GLN A 254 7.97 9.72 0.84
CA GLN A 254 7.82 11.17 0.71
C GLN A 254 6.82 11.53 -0.39
N LYS A 255 6.95 10.95 -1.60
CA LYS A 255 5.96 11.15 -2.67
C LYS A 255 4.54 10.76 -2.25
N THR A 256 4.39 9.67 -1.49
CA THR A 256 3.08 9.22 -0.99
C THR A 256 2.50 10.22 0.01
N VAL A 257 3.29 10.72 0.97
CA VAL A 257 2.86 11.76 1.91
C VAL A 257 2.50 13.06 1.17
N ASP A 258 3.34 13.50 0.23
CA ASP A 258 3.10 14.71 -0.56
C ASP A 258 1.80 14.61 -1.37
N ALA A 259 1.49 13.42 -1.92
CA ALA A 259 0.26 13.15 -2.64
C ALA A 259 -0.98 13.14 -1.73
N ILE A 260 -0.90 12.57 -0.51
CA ILE A 260 -2.00 12.63 0.48
C ILE A 260 -2.26 14.10 0.90
N VAL A 261 -1.20 14.85 1.17
CA VAL A 261 -1.29 16.30 1.49
C VAL A 261 -1.90 17.09 0.34
N ALA A 262 -1.53 16.79 -0.91
CA ALA A 262 -2.15 17.40 -2.09
C ALA A 262 -3.64 17.03 -2.21
N ALA A 263 -3.98 15.75 -2.01
CA ALA A 263 -5.34 15.24 -2.08
C ALA A 263 -6.28 15.87 -1.04
N SER A 264 -5.77 16.27 0.13
CA SER A 264 -6.57 16.97 1.17
C SER A 264 -7.12 18.34 0.73
N LYS A 265 -6.74 18.83 -0.45
CA LYS A 265 -7.31 20.06 -1.07
C LYS A 265 -8.51 19.76 -1.96
N PHE A 266 -8.73 18.50 -2.31
CA PHE A 266 -9.82 18.00 -3.14
C PHE A 266 -10.92 17.40 -2.26
N PRO A 267 -12.17 17.32 -2.73
CA PRO A 267 -13.24 16.57 -2.08
C PRO A 267 -13.01 15.05 -2.26
N LEU A 268 -11.90 14.55 -1.73
CA LEU A 268 -11.39 13.20 -1.91
C LEU A 268 -10.99 12.59 -0.56
N SER A 269 -11.65 11.49 -0.22
CA SER A 269 -11.29 10.62 0.89
C SER A 269 -10.50 9.42 0.40
N ILE A 270 -9.52 8.96 1.17
CA ILE A 270 -8.67 7.81 0.83
C ILE A 270 -8.86 6.74 1.91
N VAL A 271 -9.16 5.50 1.51
CA VAL A 271 -9.26 4.35 2.40
C VAL A 271 -8.27 3.29 1.93
N LEU A 272 -7.24 3.03 2.74
CA LEU A 272 -6.25 2.00 2.49
C LEU A 272 -6.63 0.69 3.20
N VAL A 273 -6.92 -0.33 2.41
CA VAL A 273 -7.29 -1.67 2.85
C VAL A 273 -6.06 -2.58 2.84
N GLY A 274 -5.51 -2.82 4.03
CA GLY A 274 -4.29 -3.60 4.25
C GLY A 274 -4.52 -5.11 4.21
N VAL A 275 -4.06 -5.76 3.14
CA VAL A 275 -4.10 -7.22 2.95
C VAL A 275 -2.73 -7.87 3.18
N GLY A 276 -2.69 -9.09 3.70
CA GLY A 276 -1.43 -9.78 3.99
C GLY A 276 -0.81 -9.48 5.37
N ASP A 277 0.46 -9.87 5.51
CA ASP A 277 1.19 -9.95 6.78
C ASP A 277 1.64 -8.59 7.35
N GLY A 278 1.62 -7.52 6.57
CA GLY A 278 2.27 -6.24 6.91
C GLY A 278 3.81 -6.31 6.81
N PRO A 279 4.56 -5.49 7.57
CA PRO A 279 4.13 -4.64 8.68
C PRO A 279 3.27 -3.43 8.27
N TRP A 280 2.52 -2.89 9.23
CA TRP A 280 1.51 -1.84 9.02
C TRP A 280 1.83 -0.51 9.71
N ASP A 281 2.98 -0.40 10.38
CA ASP A 281 3.29 0.73 11.27
C ASP A 281 3.28 2.09 10.54
N MET A 282 3.81 2.14 9.32
CA MET A 282 3.79 3.35 8.48
C MET A 282 2.37 3.74 8.05
N MET A 283 1.49 2.76 7.82
CA MET A 283 0.11 3.05 7.38
C MET A 283 -0.71 3.65 8.53
N LYS A 284 -0.43 3.23 9.77
CA LYS A 284 -0.95 3.85 11.00
C LYS A 284 -0.33 5.22 11.28
N GLU A 285 0.90 5.46 10.83
CA GLU A 285 1.52 6.80 10.90
C GLU A 285 0.83 7.77 9.92
N PHE A 286 0.41 7.29 8.74
CA PHE A 286 -0.31 8.08 7.74
C PHE A 286 -1.78 8.38 8.13
N ASP A 287 -2.44 7.50 8.90
CA ASP A 287 -3.74 7.73 9.55
C ASP A 287 -3.75 9.04 10.37
N ASP A 288 -2.97 9.07 11.46
CA ASP A 288 -3.09 10.12 12.48
C ASP A 288 -2.12 11.31 12.29
N ASN A 289 -0.97 11.10 11.63
CA ASN A 289 0.22 11.95 11.82
C ASN A 289 0.76 12.60 10.53
N ILE A 290 -0.11 13.03 9.62
CA ILE A 290 0.28 13.87 8.46
C ILE A 290 -0.02 15.36 8.78
N PRO A 291 0.94 16.16 9.26
CA PRO A 291 0.65 17.49 9.84
C PRO A 291 0.33 18.60 8.82
N ALA A 292 0.49 18.34 7.52
CA ALA A 292 0.34 19.34 6.46
C ALA A 292 -0.98 19.24 5.66
N ARG A 293 -1.84 18.27 5.99
CA ARG A 293 -3.16 18.09 5.34
C ARG A 293 -4.17 19.14 5.81
N ALA A 294 -5.05 19.58 4.93
CA ALA A 294 -6.08 20.59 5.25
C ALA A 294 -7.23 20.02 6.09
N PHE A 295 -7.52 18.74 5.91
CA PHE A 295 -8.33 17.89 6.77
C PHE A 295 -7.77 16.47 6.73
N ASP A 296 -8.10 15.69 7.75
CA ASP A 296 -7.85 14.26 7.79
C ASP A 296 -8.62 13.55 6.68
N ASN A 297 -7.90 13.04 5.68
CA ASN A 297 -8.47 12.51 4.45
C ASN A 297 -7.99 11.09 4.13
N PHE A 298 -7.41 10.38 5.10
CA PHE A 298 -6.77 9.08 4.91
C PHE A 298 -7.09 8.16 6.08
N GLN A 299 -7.81 7.07 5.79
CA GLN A 299 -8.11 5.98 6.73
C GLN A 299 -7.32 4.72 6.36
N PHE A 300 -6.66 4.08 7.32
CA PHE A 300 -6.08 2.75 7.20
C PHE A 300 -6.95 1.67 7.88
N VAL A 301 -7.17 0.56 7.18
CA VAL A 301 -7.93 -0.59 7.68
C VAL A 301 -7.15 -1.88 7.51
N ASN A 302 -6.75 -2.50 8.63
CA ASN A 302 -6.08 -3.80 8.63
C ASN A 302 -7.09 -4.95 8.38
N PHE A 303 -7.43 -5.17 7.11
CA PHE A 303 -8.35 -6.22 6.67
C PHE A 303 -7.95 -7.59 7.20
N THR A 304 -6.66 -7.93 7.11
CA THR A 304 -6.14 -9.24 7.54
C THR A 304 -6.34 -9.49 9.03
N GLU A 305 -6.11 -8.48 9.87
CA GLU A 305 -6.35 -8.56 11.31
C GLU A 305 -7.83 -8.79 11.62
N ILE A 306 -8.75 -8.01 11.02
CA ILE A 306 -10.20 -8.19 11.20
C ILE A 306 -10.63 -9.59 10.74
N MET A 307 -10.14 -10.03 9.57
CA MET A 307 -10.48 -11.34 9.02
C MET A 307 -9.86 -12.51 9.80
N SER A 308 -8.81 -12.28 10.59
CA SER A 308 -8.21 -13.30 11.47
C SER A 308 -9.00 -13.56 12.76
N LYS A 309 -9.87 -12.63 13.20
CA LYS A 309 -10.56 -12.71 14.50
C LYS A 309 -11.42 -13.97 14.65
N ASN A 310 -11.55 -14.50 15.87
CA ASN A 310 -12.36 -15.69 16.13
C ASN A 310 -13.85 -15.34 16.30
N MET A 311 -14.55 -15.12 15.18
CA MET A 311 -15.94 -14.67 15.13
C MET A 311 -16.63 -15.10 13.82
N PRO A 312 -17.97 -15.08 13.71
CA PRO A 312 -18.69 -15.47 12.50
C PRO A 312 -18.32 -14.61 11.28
N PRO A 313 -18.26 -15.17 10.06
CA PRO A 313 -17.84 -14.45 8.85
C PRO A 313 -18.63 -13.15 8.61
N SER A 314 -19.95 -13.18 8.68
CA SER A 314 -20.80 -12.00 8.49
C SER A 314 -20.45 -10.85 9.43
N ARG A 315 -20.08 -11.15 10.68
CA ARG A 315 -19.68 -10.12 11.66
C ARG A 315 -18.30 -9.53 11.33
N LYS A 316 -17.39 -10.29 10.69
CA LYS A 316 -16.11 -9.77 10.17
C LYS A 316 -16.36 -8.84 8.99
N GLU A 317 -17.26 -9.22 8.08
CA GLU A 317 -17.66 -8.39 6.94
C GLU A 317 -18.22 -7.04 7.46
N THR A 318 -19.13 -7.06 8.45
CA THR A 318 -19.66 -5.85 9.08
C THR A 318 -18.58 -5.03 9.80
N GLU A 319 -17.66 -5.66 10.55
CA GLU A 319 -16.60 -4.95 11.28
C GLU A 319 -15.60 -4.28 10.31
N PHE A 320 -15.25 -4.94 9.21
CA PHE A 320 -14.43 -4.37 8.16
C PHE A 320 -15.14 -3.22 7.43
N ALA A 321 -16.41 -3.37 7.10
CA ALA A 321 -17.22 -2.31 6.48
C ALA A 321 -17.31 -1.06 7.36
N LEU A 322 -17.54 -1.26 8.67
CA LEU A 322 -17.58 -0.19 9.66
C LEU A 322 -16.23 0.53 9.77
N ALA A 323 -15.11 -0.20 9.81
CA ALA A 323 -13.79 0.39 9.84
C ALA A 323 -13.46 1.18 8.56
N ALA A 324 -13.81 0.67 7.37
CA ALA A 324 -13.61 1.37 6.10
C ALA A 324 -14.47 2.63 5.91
N LEU A 325 -15.54 2.77 6.70
CA LEU A 325 -16.47 3.90 6.65
C LEU A 325 -16.34 4.88 7.82
N MET A 326 -15.49 4.58 8.81
CA MET A 326 -15.51 5.23 10.12
C MET A 326 -15.35 6.76 10.03
N GLU A 327 -14.45 7.24 9.19
CA GLU A 327 -14.18 8.67 9.03
C GLU A 327 -15.00 9.36 7.94
N ILE A 328 -15.50 8.62 6.94
CA ILE A 328 -16.17 9.16 5.74
C ILE A 328 -17.23 10.24 6.06
N PRO A 329 -18.12 10.10 7.07
CA PRO A 329 -19.09 11.16 7.40
C PRO A 329 -18.47 12.48 7.89
N SER A 330 -17.33 12.40 8.57
CA SER A 330 -16.60 13.57 9.08
C SER A 330 -15.73 14.19 7.98
N GLN A 331 -15.09 13.36 7.16
CA GLN A 331 -14.32 13.76 5.98
C GLN A 331 -15.21 14.51 4.98
N TYR A 332 -16.37 13.94 4.61
CA TYR A 332 -17.33 14.60 3.73
C TYR A 332 -17.76 15.98 4.26
N LYS A 333 -18.08 16.10 5.56
CA LYS A 333 -18.40 17.39 6.19
C LYS A 333 -17.23 18.38 6.12
N ALA A 334 -15.99 17.92 6.27
CA ALA A 334 -14.82 18.77 6.10
C ALA A 334 -14.76 19.36 4.68
N THR A 335 -15.09 18.58 3.64
CA THR A 335 -15.12 19.09 2.25
C THR A 335 -16.12 20.23 2.03
N ILE A 336 -17.26 20.17 2.74
CA ILE A 336 -18.29 21.23 2.75
C ILE A 336 -17.79 22.44 3.54
N GLU A 337 -17.33 22.25 4.78
CA GLU A 337 -16.89 23.35 5.67
C GLU A 337 -15.63 24.07 5.16
N LEU A 338 -14.75 23.38 4.42
CA LEU A 338 -13.60 23.97 3.73
C LEU A 338 -13.95 24.63 2.39
N ASN A 339 -15.19 24.45 1.89
CA ASN A 339 -15.67 24.94 0.59
C ASN A 339 -14.80 24.43 -0.58
N ILE A 340 -14.55 23.11 -0.61
CA ILE A 340 -13.83 22.42 -1.70
C ILE A 340 -14.73 21.45 -2.48
N LEU A 341 -15.93 21.14 -1.98
CA LEU A 341 -16.94 20.38 -2.70
C LEU A 341 -17.60 21.21 -3.82
N GLY A 342 -17.82 20.60 -5.00
CA GLY A 342 -18.53 21.20 -6.13
C GLY A 342 -17.76 22.29 -6.88
N GLY A 343 -16.44 22.34 -6.73
CA GLY A 343 -15.57 23.32 -7.39
C GLY A 343 -14.31 22.70 -7.99
N ARG A 344 -13.91 23.19 -9.16
CA ARG A 344 -12.61 22.89 -9.78
C ARG A 344 -11.50 23.71 -9.11
N ILE A 345 -10.40 23.05 -8.76
CA ILE A 345 -9.27 23.64 -8.04
C ILE A 345 -8.22 24.19 -9.01
N GLY A 346 -8.16 23.65 -10.24
CA GLY A 346 -7.21 24.06 -11.27
C GLY A 346 -5.76 23.65 -11.00
N ALA A 347 -5.52 22.78 -10.01
CA ALA A 347 -4.20 22.31 -9.59
C ALA A 347 -4.04 20.78 -9.66
N SER A 348 -4.93 20.09 -10.38
CA SER A 348 -4.86 18.65 -10.62
C SER A 348 -3.61 18.28 -11.45
N PRO A 349 -2.96 17.11 -11.19
CA PRO A 349 -1.82 16.62 -11.99
C PRO A 349 -2.10 16.36 -13.48
N GLN A 350 -3.38 16.29 -13.90
CA GLN A 350 -3.78 15.91 -15.26
C GLN A 350 -3.21 14.55 -15.69
N ARG A 351 -3.30 13.56 -14.78
CA ARG A 351 -2.72 12.22 -14.99
C ARG A 351 -3.52 11.43 -16.02
N VAL A 352 -2.82 10.90 -17.02
CA VAL A 352 -3.37 9.94 -17.99
C VAL A 352 -2.91 8.54 -17.60
N PRO A 353 -3.83 7.59 -17.35
CA PRO A 353 -3.48 6.22 -17.01
C PRO A 353 -2.97 5.45 -18.25
N LEU A 354 -2.07 4.50 -18.03
CA LEU A 354 -1.63 3.57 -19.06
C LEU A 354 -2.77 2.62 -19.47
N PRO A 355 -2.77 2.09 -20.71
CA PRO A 355 -3.69 1.03 -21.10
C PRO A 355 -3.48 -0.24 -20.27
N PRO A 356 -4.50 -1.10 -20.08
CA PRO A 356 -4.32 -2.37 -19.37
C PRO A 356 -3.25 -3.22 -20.07
N PRO A 357 -2.32 -3.82 -19.32
CA PRO A 357 -1.30 -4.69 -19.88
C PRO A 357 -1.93 -5.83 -20.66
N SER A 358 -1.28 -6.23 -21.75
CA SER A 358 -1.87 -7.03 -22.83
C SER A 358 -2.41 -8.40 -22.39
N VAL A 359 -3.68 -8.44 -21.98
CA VAL A 359 -4.51 -9.64 -21.88
C VAL A 359 -4.75 -10.17 -23.30
N LEU A 360 -3.75 -10.81 -23.89
CA LEU A 360 -3.84 -11.36 -25.25
C LEU A 360 -4.91 -12.47 -25.27
N PRO A 361 -6.02 -12.31 -26.00
CA PRO A 361 -6.96 -13.41 -26.19
C PRO A 361 -6.25 -14.49 -27.01
N ALA A 362 -6.27 -15.73 -26.53
CA ALA A 362 -5.64 -16.88 -27.19
C ALA A 362 -6.39 -17.37 -28.45
N SER A 363 -6.94 -16.44 -29.26
CA SER A 363 -7.52 -16.68 -30.59
C SER A 363 -8.02 -15.39 -31.26
N SER A 364 -7.16 -14.62 -31.95
CA SER A 364 -7.54 -13.75 -33.09
C SER A 364 -6.35 -13.03 -33.77
N PHE A 365 -5.35 -13.79 -34.23
CA PHE A 365 -4.36 -13.29 -35.21
C PHE A 365 -4.46 -14.06 -36.53
N SER A 366 -5.63 -14.00 -37.15
CA SER A 366 -5.79 -14.24 -38.59
C SER A 366 -6.16 -12.94 -39.28
N SER A 367 -5.16 -12.07 -39.45
CA SER A 367 -5.25 -10.89 -40.30
C SER A 367 -4.33 -11.08 -41.50
N SER A 368 -4.91 -11.63 -42.56
CA SER A 368 -4.30 -11.75 -43.89
C SER A 368 -3.85 -10.38 -44.39
N LYS A 369 -2.55 -10.21 -44.66
CA LYS A 369 -2.01 -8.99 -45.28
C LYS A 369 -2.47 -8.89 -46.75
N PRO A 370 -3.14 -7.80 -47.17
CA PRO A 370 -3.31 -7.50 -48.58
C PRO A 370 -2.08 -6.70 -49.07
N SER A 371 -1.09 -7.38 -49.64
CA SER A 371 0.05 -6.73 -50.30
C SER A 371 -0.39 -6.08 -51.62
N ARG A 372 -0.58 -4.76 -51.62
CA ARG A 372 -0.96 -3.96 -52.79
C ARG A 372 0.29 -3.40 -53.46
N SER A 373 0.80 -4.08 -54.49
CA SER A 373 1.95 -3.65 -55.28
C SER A 373 1.52 -3.04 -56.63
N THR A 374 1.80 -1.75 -56.84
CA THR A 374 1.65 -1.08 -58.15
C THR A 374 2.94 -1.17 -58.96
N SER A 375 2.79 -1.52 -60.23
CA SER A 375 3.86 -1.75 -61.21
C SER A 375 4.28 -0.48 -61.96
N TYR A 376 5.58 -0.29 -62.19
CA TYR A 376 6.13 0.41 -63.37
C TYR A 376 7.44 -0.25 -63.84
N SER A 377 7.85 0.06 -65.08
CA SER A 377 8.50 -0.89 -65.98
C SER A 377 10.03 -0.76 -66.14
N SER A 378 10.69 -1.91 -66.34
CA SER A 378 11.74 -2.27 -67.33
C SER A 378 12.53 -1.18 -68.12
N PRO A 379 13.81 -1.41 -68.53
CA PRO A 379 14.27 -2.70 -69.09
C PRO A 379 15.72 -3.20 -68.84
N SER A 380 15.81 -4.54 -68.79
CA SER A 380 16.74 -5.47 -69.45
C SER A 380 18.18 -5.09 -69.84
N PHE A 381 19.13 -5.98 -69.52
CA PHE A 381 20.09 -6.53 -70.50
C PHE A 381 20.50 -7.98 -70.18
N ASN A 382 20.64 -8.81 -71.24
CA ASN A 382 21.08 -10.20 -71.18
C ASN A 382 22.62 -10.33 -71.07
N SER A 383 23.11 -11.44 -70.50
CA SER A 383 24.20 -12.25 -71.08
C SER A 383 24.34 -13.62 -70.39
N SER A 384 25.05 -14.56 -71.02
CA SER A 384 24.88 -16.01 -70.77
C SER A 384 26.20 -16.80 -70.74
N LYS A 385 26.08 -18.01 -70.15
CA LYS A 385 26.94 -19.22 -70.24
C LYS A 385 28.11 -19.43 -69.24
N PRO A 386 28.52 -20.71 -69.00
CA PRO A 386 29.32 -21.13 -67.84
C PRO A 386 30.62 -21.91 -68.17
N SER A 387 31.44 -22.25 -67.15
CA SER A 387 32.39 -23.38 -67.21
C SER A 387 33.00 -23.81 -65.86
N GLN A 388 33.06 -25.14 -65.64
CA GLN A 388 34.13 -25.99 -65.05
C GLN A 388 35.11 -25.36 -64.01
N SER A 389 35.14 -25.78 -62.74
CA SER A 389 35.58 -27.07 -62.13
C SER A 389 37.09 -27.22 -61.90
N THR A 390 37.51 -27.39 -60.63
CA THR A 390 38.64 -28.22 -60.19
C THR A 390 38.51 -28.59 -58.70
N SER A 391 39.11 -29.70 -58.31
CA SER A 391 38.83 -30.47 -57.09
C SER A 391 40.03 -30.60 -56.16
N PHE A 392 39.82 -30.61 -54.83
CA PHE A 392 40.70 -31.26 -53.87
C PHE A 392 39.91 -31.85 -52.68
N GLU A 393 40.22 -33.11 -52.36
CA GLU A 393 39.83 -33.91 -51.19
C GLU A 393 41.08 -34.82 -50.89
N PRO A 394 41.25 -35.59 -49.77
CA PRO A 394 40.21 -36.50 -49.22
C PRO A 394 40.25 -36.79 -47.69
N SER A 395 39.46 -37.81 -47.28
CA SER A 395 39.71 -38.78 -46.17
C SER A 395 39.25 -38.40 -44.73
N VAL A 396 38.49 -39.19 -43.93
CA VAL A 396 37.97 -40.60 -43.97
C VAL A 396 36.65 -40.71 -43.09
N PRO A 397 36.08 -41.90 -42.76
CA PRO A 397 34.89 -42.57 -43.34
C PRO A 397 33.54 -42.43 -42.58
N PRO A 398 32.40 -42.91 -43.16
CA PRO A 398 31.10 -42.99 -42.49
C PRO A 398 30.82 -44.36 -41.83
N TYR A 399 29.98 -44.39 -40.78
CA TYR A 399 29.37 -45.61 -40.22
C TYR A 399 27.86 -45.42 -39.98
N TYR A 400 27.10 -46.51 -40.17
CA TYR A 400 25.64 -46.59 -40.00
C TYR A 400 25.24 -47.14 -38.62
N GLY A 401 24.06 -46.72 -38.13
CA GLY A 401 23.40 -47.28 -36.94
C GLY A 401 23.85 -46.68 -35.60
N ASP A 402 23.03 -46.60 -34.55
CA ASP A 402 21.64 -47.06 -34.41
C ASP A 402 20.87 -46.20 -33.37
N SER A 403 19.55 -46.33 -33.32
CA SER A 403 18.65 -45.47 -32.56
C SER A 403 18.54 -45.93 -31.10
N THR A 404 19.17 -45.24 -30.15
CA THR A 404 18.84 -45.40 -28.72
C THR A 404 18.73 -44.07 -27.98
N SER A 405 17.64 -43.92 -27.23
CA SER A 405 17.36 -42.77 -26.38
C SER A 405 18.22 -42.80 -25.11
N VAL A 406 19.12 -41.84 -24.94
CA VAL A 406 19.82 -41.62 -23.67
C VAL A 406 18.95 -40.73 -22.79
N GLY A 407 18.34 -41.31 -21.76
CA GLY A 407 17.51 -40.59 -20.82
C GLY A 407 18.32 -39.64 -19.96
N THR A 408 17.93 -38.37 -19.90
CA THR A 408 18.49 -37.39 -18.95
C THR A 408 18.19 -37.86 -17.52
N ALA A 409 19.21 -37.89 -16.67
CA ALA A 409 19.03 -38.22 -15.26
C ALA A 409 18.05 -37.25 -14.57
N PRO A 410 17.22 -37.69 -13.61
CA PRO A 410 16.37 -36.78 -12.85
C PRO A 410 17.22 -35.75 -12.09
N PRO A 411 16.79 -34.47 -11.98
CA PRO A 411 17.43 -33.53 -11.08
C PRO A 411 17.33 -34.06 -9.65
N ALA A 412 18.43 -34.02 -8.91
CA ALA A 412 18.46 -34.39 -7.50
C ALA A 412 17.48 -33.50 -6.71
N PRO A 413 16.83 -34.02 -5.65
CA PRO A 413 15.92 -33.24 -4.84
C PRO A 413 16.70 -32.14 -4.09
N SER A 414 16.64 -30.91 -4.61
CA SER A 414 17.16 -29.74 -3.90
C SER A 414 16.40 -29.60 -2.58
N SER A 415 17.14 -29.58 -1.49
CA SER A 415 16.55 -29.42 -0.17
C SER A 415 15.80 -28.09 -0.12
N THR A 416 14.62 -28.07 0.52
CA THR A 416 13.81 -26.84 0.63
C THR A 416 14.48 -25.73 1.45
N TYR A 417 15.64 -26.02 2.04
CA TYR A 417 16.49 -25.09 2.81
C TYR A 417 17.37 -24.21 1.90
N ASP A 418 18.00 -24.77 0.86
CA ASP A 418 18.92 -24.03 -0.02
C ASP A 418 18.25 -22.84 -0.73
N ASN A 419 16.95 -22.96 -1.01
CA ASN A 419 16.19 -21.88 -1.63
C ASN A 419 15.88 -20.71 -0.68
N GLN A 420 16.13 -20.82 0.63
CA GLN A 420 15.79 -19.79 1.63
C GLN A 420 17.01 -19.05 2.21
N VAL A 421 18.22 -19.61 2.09
CA VAL A 421 19.47 -18.99 2.57
C VAL A 421 20.17 -18.15 1.50
N CYS A 422 20.92 -17.13 1.92
CA CYS A 422 21.65 -16.23 1.05
C CYS A 422 22.70 -17.00 0.21
N PRO A 423 22.75 -16.81 -1.12
CA PRO A 423 23.68 -17.52 -2.01
C PRO A 423 25.17 -17.13 -1.82
N ILE A 424 25.48 -16.19 -0.93
CA ILE A 424 26.86 -15.73 -0.64
C ILE A 424 27.38 -16.37 0.64
N CYS A 425 26.69 -16.19 1.78
CA CYS A 425 27.12 -16.77 3.07
C CYS A 425 26.52 -18.14 3.38
N LEU A 426 25.53 -18.61 2.61
CA LEU A 426 24.81 -19.89 2.77
C LEU A 426 24.22 -20.13 4.18
N THR A 427 24.11 -19.06 4.98
CA THR A 427 23.79 -19.12 6.42
C THR A 427 22.59 -18.23 6.76
N ASN A 428 22.67 -16.94 6.41
CA ASN A 428 21.61 -15.97 6.73
C ASN A 428 20.41 -16.12 5.78
N PRO A 429 19.18 -15.81 6.22
CA PRO A 429 18.02 -15.76 5.34
C PRO A 429 18.13 -14.68 4.26
N LYS A 430 17.36 -14.81 3.19
CA LYS A 430 17.25 -13.81 2.11
C LYS A 430 16.35 -12.63 2.52
N ASP A 431 16.92 -11.63 3.20
CA ASP A 431 16.22 -10.41 3.64
C ASP A 431 16.55 -9.15 2.79
N MET A 432 17.19 -9.31 1.62
CA MET A 432 17.42 -8.22 0.65
C MET A 432 17.16 -8.69 -0.79
N ALA A 433 16.50 -7.85 -1.59
CA ALA A 433 16.34 -8.00 -3.03
C ALA A 433 17.02 -6.86 -3.81
N PHE A 434 17.53 -7.16 -5.00
CA PHE A 434 18.04 -6.16 -5.95
C PHE A 434 16.98 -5.82 -7.00
N GLY A 435 17.12 -4.66 -7.67
CA GLY A 435 16.23 -4.24 -8.76
C GLY A 435 16.11 -5.24 -9.94
N CYS A 436 17.05 -6.19 -10.08
CA CYS A 436 16.95 -7.30 -11.03
C CYS A 436 16.11 -8.50 -10.54
N GLY A 437 15.49 -8.41 -9.36
CA GLY A 437 14.64 -9.45 -8.76
C GLY A 437 15.35 -10.58 -8.01
N HIS A 438 16.69 -10.59 -7.98
CA HIS A 438 17.51 -11.57 -7.25
C HIS A 438 17.73 -11.15 -5.79
N GLN A 439 18.00 -12.11 -4.91
CA GLN A 439 18.01 -11.91 -3.45
C GLN A 439 19.30 -12.39 -2.76
N THR A 440 19.68 -11.71 -1.68
CA THR A 440 20.75 -12.05 -0.73
C THR A 440 20.28 -11.76 0.70
N CYS A 441 21.13 -11.97 1.71
CA CYS A 441 20.94 -11.29 2.99
C CYS A 441 21.44 -9.84 2.92
N CYS A 442 21.03 -8.99 3.85
CA CYS A 442 21.48 -7.61 3.96
C CYS A 442 23.00 -7.52 4.13
N GLU A 443 23.57 -8.31 5.05
CA GLU A 443 25.01 -8.30 5.37
C GLU A 443 25.88 -8.58 4.14
N CYS A 444 25.48 -9.49 3.26
CA CYS A 444 26.23 -9.80 2.04
C CYS A 444 25.82 -8.94 0.84
N GLY A 445 24.66 -8.28 0.87
CA GLY A 445 24.11 -7.53 -0.26
C GLY A 445 24.41 -6.03 -0.25
N GLN A 446 24.75 -5.46 0.91
CA GLN A 446 24.91 -4.02 1.10
C GLN A 446 26.01 -3.44 0.19
N ASP A 447 27.20 -4.04 0.17
CA ASP A 447 28.37 -3.49 -0.56
C ASP A 447 28.47 -3.93 -2.04
N LEU A 448 27.57 -4.80 -2.50
CA LEU A 448 27.64 -5.36 -3.87
C LEU A 448 27.29 -4.30 -4.92
N GLN A 449 28.18 -4.11 -5.89
CA GLN A 449 27.95 -3.23 -7.05
C GLN A 449 27.28 -3.96 -8.22
N SER A 450 27.38 -5.29 -8.28
CA SER A 450 26.76 -6.14 -9.30
C SER A 450 26.11 -7.37 -8.68
N CYS A 451 24.98 -7.80 -9.24
CA CYS A 451 24.24 -8.95 -8.75
C CYS A 451 25.10 -10.22 -8.87
N PRO A 452 25.26 -11.03 -7.81
CA PRO A 452 26.10 -12.23 -7.83
C PRO A 452 25.53 -13.32 -8.76
N ILE A 453 24.23 -13.25 -9.08
CA ILE A 453 23.52 -14.26 -9.88
C ILE A 453 23.50 -13.87 -11.37
N CYS A 454 22.99 -12.67 -11.71
CA CYS A 454 22.84 -12.24 -13.12
C CYS A 454 23.88 -11.20 -13.59
N ARG A 455 24.80 -10.76 -12.73
CA ARG A 455 25.87 -9.77 -13.01
C ARG A 455 25.41 -8.38 -13.44
N SER A 456 24.11 -8.10 -13.46
CA SER A 456 23.53 -6.76 -13.65
C SER A 456 24.02 -5.80 -12.57
N ALA A 457 24.26 -4.53 -12.92
CA ALA A 457 24.59 -3.49 -11.94
C ALA A 457 23.44 -3.29 -10.94
N ILE A 458 23.77 -3.13 -9.65
CA ILE A 458 22.77 -2.95 -8.59
C ILE A 458 22.47 -1.45 -8.44
N GLN A 459 21.36 -1.02 -9.03
CA GLN A 459 20.83 0.35 -8.89
C GLN A 459 19.90 0.50 -7.68
N THR A 460 19.18 -0.58 -7.33
CA THR A 460 18.16 -0.58 -6.26
C THR A 460 18.41 -1.76 -5.32
N ARG A 461 18.37 -1.50 -4.01
CA ARG A 461 18.38 -2.50 -2.93
C ARG A 461 17.10 -2.32 -2.11
N ILE A 462 16.32 -3.39 -1.96
CA ILE A 462 15.05 -3.43 -1.25
C ILE A 462 15.24 -4.37 -0.06
N LYS A 463 14.97 -3.91 1.16
CA LYS A 463 14.96 -4.78 2.33
C LYS A 463 13.61 -5.51 2.43
N LEU A 464 13.66 -6.80 2.75
CA LEU A 464 12.51 -7.66 2.98
C LEU A 464 12.39 -7.91 4.49
N TYR A 465 11.17 -8.08 5.01
CA TYR A 465 10.88 -8.17 6.46
C TYR A 465 10.14 -9.46 6.85
#